data_AF-A0A380H2N6-F1
#
_entry.id   AF-A0A380H2N6-F1
#
_cell.length_a   1.000
_cell.length_b   1.000
_cell.length_c   1.000
_cell.angle_alpha   90.00
_cell.angle_beta   90.00
_cell.angle_gamma   90.00
#
_symmetry.space_group_name_H-M   'P 1'
#
loop_
_entity.id
_entity.type
_entity.pdbx_description
1 polymer ?
#
loop_
_entity_poly.entity_id
_entity_poly.type
_entity_poly.pdbx_seq_one_letter_code
_entity_poly.pdbx_strand_id
1 'polypeptide(L)'
;MNIFKSKLLWFTPLAILALLIVFALAFYPTFNPKPKDLPIAVVNNDKGTTIQSNKVNIGKKIEDKLLDSNSNKIKWVKVDKEADLKKDSTMKNIMGQSYLIKTFLKML
;
A
#
# COMPACT_ATOMS: atom_id res chain seq x y z
N MET A 1 -55.37 15.57 -14.87
CA MET A 1 -54.20 15.78 -15.77
C MET A 1 -53.60 14.42 -16.11
N ASN A 2 -53.55 14.04 -17.38
CA ASN A 2 -53.31 12.65 -17.85
C ASN A 2 -51.83 12.19 -17.83
N ILE A 3 -50.96 12.98 -17.19
CA ILE A 3 -49.49 12.81 -17.17
C ILE A 3 -49.03 11.51 -16.48
N PHE A 4 -49.81 10.96 -15.55
CA PHE A 4 -49.44 9.72 -14.86
C PHE A 4 -49.69 8.43 -15.66
N LYS A 5 -50.33 8.52 -16.85
CA LYS A 5 -50.65 7.34 -17.68
C LYS A 5 -49.59 7.00 -18.73
N SER A 6 -48.62 7.87 -18.96
CA SER A 6 -47.57 7.62 -19.96
C SER A 6 -46.51 6.68 -19.40
N LYS A 7 -46.38 5.49 -20.01
CA LYS A 7 -45.29 4.54 -19.67
C LYS A 7 -43.91 5.18 -19.80
N LEU A 8 -43.75 6.13 -20.72
CA LEU A 8 -42.49 6.82 -20.97
C LEU A 8 -42.08 7.73 -19.80
N LEU A 9 -43.05 8.36 -19.13
CA LEU A 9 -42.78 9.24 -17.98
C LEU A 9 -42.28 8.48 -16.75
N TRP A 10 -42.64 7.19 -16.61
CA TRP A 10 -42.10 6.31 -15.57
C TRP A 10 -40.80 5.64 -16.00
N PHE A 11 -40.61 5.39 -17.29
CA PHE A 11 -39.40 4.76 -17.83
C PHE A 11 -38.18 5.70 -17.77
N THR A 12 -38.35 6.98 -18.08
CA THR A 12 -37.25 7.96 -18.08
C THR A 12 -36.52 8.07 -16.74
N PRO A 13 -37.18 8.30 -15.58
CA PRO A 13 -36.49 8.36 -14.29
C PRO A 13 -35.87 7.01 -13.91
N LEU A 14 -36.49 5.90 -14.29
CA LEU A 14 -35.95 4.56 -14.05
C LEU A 14 -34.67 4.30 -14.85
N ALA A 15 -34.62 4.74 -16.10
CA ALA A 15 -33.43 4.66 -16.95
C ALA A 15 -32.28 5.52 -16.41
N ILE A 16 -32.58 6.73 -15.92
CA ILE A 16 -31.60 7.61 -15.28
C ILE A 16 -31.06 6.96 -13.99
N LEU A 17 -31.93 6.39 -13.16
CA LEU A 17 -31.52 5.71 -11.94
C LEU A 17 -30.64 4.48 -12.23
N ALA A 18 -31.00 3.69 -13.23
CA ALA A 18 -30.20 2.56 -13.69
C ALA A 18 -28.80 3.01 -14.15
N LEU A 19 -28.72 4.11 -14.91
CA LEU A 19 -27.45 4.66 -15.36
C LEU A 19 -26.57 5.10 -14.16
N LEU A 20 -27.15 5.73 -13.15
CA LEU A 20 -26.43 6.10 -11.93
C LEU A 20 -25.93 4.87 -11.16
N ILE A 21 -26.72 3.80 -11.08
CA ILE A 21 -26.30 2.54 -10.43
C ILE A 21 -25.11 1.92 -11.19
N VAL A 22 -25.16 1.88 -12.52
CA VAL A 22 -24.05 1.36 -13.34
C VAL A 22 -22.77 2.17 -13.09
N PHE A 23 -22.87 3.50 -13.07
CA PHE A 23 -21.73 4.35 -12.75
C PHE A 23 -21.21 4.12 -11.33
N ALA A 24 -22.09 4.03 -10.33
CA ALA A 24 -21.69 3.76 -8.96
C ALA A 24 -20.93 2.44 -8.83
N LEU A 25 -21.43 1.36 -9.47
CA LEU A 25 -20.78 0.05 -9.46
C LEU A 25 -19.45 0.05 -10.22
N ALA A 26 -19.38 0.72 -11.37
CA ALA A 26 -18.16 0.80 -12.17
C ALA A 26 -17.04 1.59 -11.45
N PHE A 27 -17.40 2.66 -10.73
CA PHE A 27 -16.42 3.50 -10.03
C PHE A 27 -16.18 3.13 -8.57
N TYR A 28 -16.98 2.26 -7.95
CA TYR A 28 -16.79 1.79 -6.58
C TYR A 28 -15.35 1.31 -6.27
N PRO A 29 -14.66 0.55 -7.15
CA PRO A 29 -13.28 0.11 -6.91
C PRO A 29 -12.28 1.28 -6.86
N THR A 30 -12.56 2.38 -7.57
CA THR A 30 -11.67 3.55 -7.65
C THR A 30 -11.74 4.39 -6.38
N PHE A 31 -12.91 4.49 -5.74
CA PHE A 31 -13.10 5.26 -4.51
C PHE A 31 -12.75 4.47 -3.24
N ASN A 32 -12.63 3.14 -3.32
CA ASN A 32 -12.16 2.30 -2.22
C ASN A 32 -11.08 1.32 -2.71
N PRO A 33 -9.92 1.84 -3.17
CA PRO A 33 -8.83 0.99 -3.62
C PRO A 33 -8.30 0.20 -2.41
N LYS A 34 -8.60 -1.08 -2.36
CA LYS A 34 -8.00 -1.98 -1.38
C LYS A 34 -6.56 -2.23 -1.83
N PRO A 35 -5.53 -1.74 -1.10
CA PRO A 35 -4.15 -1.98 -1.48
C PRO A 35 -3.92 -3.49 -1.46
N LYS A 36 -3.52 -4.02 -2.61
CA LYS A 36 -3.14 -5.41 -2.79
C LYS A 36 -1.70 -5.41 -3.29
N ASP A 37 -0.84 -6.15 -2.60
CA ASP A 37 0.57 -6.29 -2.95
C ASP A 37 1.34 -4.95 -3.08
N LEU A 38 0.99 -3.95 -2.26
CA LEU A 38 1.62 -2.63 -2.28
C LEU A 38 3.11 -2.77 -1.96
N PRO A 39 4.03 -2.53 -2.93
CA PRO A 39 5.43 -2.74 -2.70
C PRO A 39 6.02 -1.57 -1.89
N ILE A 40 6.62 -1.89 -0.75
CA ILE A 40 7.29 -0.92 0.12
C ILE A 40 8.75 -1.36 0.28
N ALA A 41 9.67 -0.44 -0.03
CA ALA A 41 11.09 -0.69 0.17
C ALA A 41 11.46 -0.59 1.65
N VAL A 42 12.25 -1.53 2.13
CA VAL A 42 12.96 -1.43 3.41
C VAL A 42 14.46 -1.31 3.15
N VAL A 43 15.05 -0.20 3.61
CA VAL A 43 16.51 0.01 3.61
C VAL A 43 17.00 -0.07 5.04
N ASN A 44 17.85 -1.05 5.31
CA ASN A 44 18.43 -1.25 6.62
C ASN A 44 19.85 -0.68 6.70
N ASN A 45 19.97 0.49 7.34
CA ASN A 45 21.25 1.16 7.57
C ASN A 45 21.89 0.77 8.93
N ASP A 46 21.23 -0.08 9.73
CA ASP A 46 21.70 -0.52 11.03
C ASP A 46 22.72 -1.66 10.89
N LYS A 47 23.94 -1.44 11.41
CA LYS A 47 25.04 -2.42 11.37
C LYS A 47 25.08 -3.34 12.60
N GLY A 48 24.13 -3.19 13.52
CA GLY A 48 24.14 -3.78 14.85
C GLY A 48 25.15 -3.14 15.80
N THR A 49 25.12 -3.59 17.04
CA THR A 49 26.05 -3.22 18.10
C THR A 49 26.37 -4.43 18.97
N THR A 50 27.28 -4.26 19.94
CA THR A 50 27.58 -5.28 20.95
C THR A 50 27.03 -4.82 22.29
N ILE A 51 26.23 -5.66 22.94
CA ILE A 51 25.71 -5.43 24.30
C ILE A 51 26.16 -6.59 25.16
N GLN A 52 26.89 -6.32 26.24
CA GLN A 52 27.37 -7.35 27.17
C GLN A 52 28.06 -8.52 26.44
N SER A 53 29.00 -8.21 25.55
CA SER A 53 29.72 -9.17 24.68
C SER A 53 28.86 -9.97 23.69
N ASN A 54 27.56 -9.70 23.59
CA ASN A 54 26.67 -10.30 22.60
C ASN A 54 26.48 -9.35 21.42
N LYS A 55 26.67 -9.88 20.20
CA LYS A 55 26.38 -9.13 18.97
C LYS A 55 24.86 -9.07 18.77
N VAL A 56 24.31 -7.86 18.80
CA VAL A 56 22.87 -7.61 18.63
C VAL A 56 22.66 -6.74 17.39
N ASN A 57 21.86 -7.22 16.43
CA ASN A 57 21.44 -6.43 15.29
C ASN A 57 19.90 -6.35 15.26
N ILE A 58 19.36 -5.30 15.87
CA ILE A 58 17.92 -5.09 15.99
C ILE A 58 17.33 -4.71 14.62
N GLY A 59 18.01 -3.84 13.86
CA GLY A 59 17.56 -3.45 12.52
C GLY A 59 17.39 -4.67 11.62
N LYS A 60 18.32 -5.62 11.66
CA LYS A 60 18.21 -6.87 10.89
C LYS A 60 17.03 -7.73 11.35
N LYS A 61 16.80 -7.88 12.66
CA LYS A 61 15.62 -8.60 13.17
C LYS A 61 14.30 -7.97 12.73
N ILE A 62 14.23 -6.65 12.65
CA ILE A 62 13.04 -5.93 12.18
C ILE A 62 12.87 -6.14 10.67
N GLU A 63 13.92 -5.95 9.88
CA GLU A 63 13.94 -6.22 8.44
C GLU A 63 13.42 -7.63 8.13
N ASP A 64 13.96 -8.65 8.81
CA ASP A 64 13.57 -10.04 8.60
C ASP A 64 12.08 -10.26 8.94
N LYS A 65 11.59 -9.71 10.07
CA LYS A 65 10.16 -9.78 10.42
C LYS A 65 9.24 -9.09 9.42
N LEU A 66 9.68 -8.00 8.80
CA LEU A 66 8.91 -7.32 7.76
C LEU A 66 8.86 -8.17 6.49
N LEU A 67 9.99 -8.73 6.07
CA LEU A 67 10.09 -9.59 4.89
C LEU A 67 9.34 -10.92 5.06
N ASP A 68 9.32 -11.47 6.28
CA ASP A 68 8.58 -12.69 6.63
C ASP A 68 7.07 -12.46 6.83
N SER A 69 6.60 -11.21 6.79
CA SER A 69 5.18 -10.92 7.02
C SER A 69 4.32 -11.36 5.83
N ASN A 70 3.38 -12.28 6.09
CA ASN A 70 2.42 -12.78 5.09
C ASN A 70 1.27 -11.79 4.82
N SER A 71 1.57 -10.50 4.69
CA SER A 71 0.56 -9.48 4.44
C SER A 71 0.17 -9.44 2.96
N ASN A 72 -1.09 -9.74 2.66
CA ASN A 72 -1.61 -9.63 1.29
C ASN A 72 -1.79 -8.17 0.81
N LYS A 73 -1.59 -7.19 1.70
CA LYS A 73 -1.74 -5.77 1.40
C LYS A 73 -0.41 -5.06 1.13
N ILE A 74 0.63 -5.44 1.86
CA ILE A 74 1.95 -4.81 1.80
C ILE A 74 2.98 -5.88 1.46
N LYS A 75 3.73 -5.63 0.39
CA LYS A 75 4.84 -6.48 -0.04
C LYS A 75 6.14 -5.77 0.28
N TRP A 76 6.86 -6.25 1.28
CA TRP A 76 8.15 -5.68 1.65
C TRP A 76 9.23 -6.12 0.66
N VAL A 77 10.03 -5.17 0.20
CA VAL A 77 11.15 -5.42 -0.72
C VAL A 77 12.43 -4.89 -0.07
N LYS A 78 13.41 -5.76 0.09
CA LYS A 78 14.71 -5.38 0.62
C LYS A 78 15.48 -4.55 -0.41
N VAL A 79 16.08 -3.45 0.03
CA VAL A 79 16.95 -2.61 -0.80
C VAL A 79 18.23 -2.29 -0.03
N ASP A 80 19.38 -2.53 -0.65
CA ASP A 80 20.68 -2.39 0.01
C ASP A 80 21.13 -0.93 0.12
N LYS A 81 20.81 -0.08 -0.87
CA LYS A 81 21.16 1.35 -0.86
C LYS A 81 20.00 2.22 -1.32
N GLU A 82 19.87 3.38 -0.67
CA GLU A 82 18.86 4.39 -1.03
C GLU A 82 19.00 4.89 -2.48
N ALA A 83 20.23 4.91 -3.00
CA ALA A 83 20.51 5.30 -4.37
C ALA A 83 19.91 4.35 -5.41
N ASP A 84 19.67 3.09 -5.04
CA ASP A 84 19.15 2.06 -5.94
C ASP A 84 17.63 2.23 -6.15
N LEU A 85 16.93 2.83 -5.18
CA LEU A 85 15.51 3.21 -5.28
C LEU A 85 15.23 4.17 -6.43
N LYS A 86 16.20 5.02 -6.79
CA LYS A 86 16.06 6.05 -7.83
C LYS A 86 16.54 5.59 -9.22
N LYS A 87 17.28 4.49 -9.29
CA LYS A 87 17.95 4.01 -10.52
C LYS A 87 17.23 2.84 -11.17
N ASP A 88 16.57 2.00 -10.38
CA ASP A 88 15.93 0.80 -10.90
C ASP A 88 14.48 1.09 -11.36
N SER A 89 14.24 0.96 -12.67
CA SER A 89 12.90 1.06 -13.28
C SER A 89 11.92 0.02 -12.74
N THR A 90 12.42 -1.11 -12.19
CA THR A 90 11.62 -2.14 -11.52
C THR A 90 11.11 -1.67 -10.17
N MET A 91 11.84 -0.76 -9.52
CA MET A 91 11.46 -0.12 -8.26
C MET A 91 10.59 1.13 -8.46
N LYS A 92 10.34 1.54 -9.70
CA LYS A 92 9.43 2.65 -10.04
C LYS A 92 7.99 2.45 -9.51
N ASN A 93 7.59 1.19 -9.28
CA ASN A 93 6.29 0.85 -8.71
C ASN A 93 6.26 0.86 -7.18
N ILE A 94 7.38 1.12 -6.50
CA ILE A 94 7.44 1.25 -5.04
C ILE A 94 6.75 2.55 -4.62
N MET A 95 5.62 2.43 -3.90
CA MET A 95 4.82 3.59 -3.50
C MET A 95 5.32 4.24 -2.21
N GLY A 96 6.25 3.62 -1.48
CA GLY A 96 6.79 4.16 -0.23
C GLY A 96 8.11 3.54 0.20
N GLN A 97 8.84 4.27 1.04
CA GLN A 97 10.18 3.92 1.53
C GLN A 97 10.22 4.00 3.06
N SER A 98 10.69 2.93 3.72
CA SER A 98 10.90 2.88 5.17
C SER A 98 12.38 2.70 5.49
N TYR A 99 12.89 3.55 6.38
CA TYR A 99 14.29 3.58 6.77
C TYR A 99 14.46 3.07 8.19
N LEU A 100 15.26 2.02 8.38
CA LEU A 100 15.69 1.59 9.71
C LEU A 100 16.96 2.36 10.08
N ILE A 101 16.79 3.34 10.97
CA ILE A 101 17.84 4.27 11.41
C ILE A 101 18.63 3.62 12.56
N LYS A 102 19.97 3.75 12.47
CA LYS A 102 20.99 3.26 13.42
C LYS A 102 20.76 3.63 14.91
N THR A 103 19.92 4.61 15.22
CA THR A 103 19.83 5.23 16.55
C THR A 103 18.78 4.60 17.48
N PHE A 104 18.03 3.59 17.04
CA PHE A 104 17.02 2.93 17.89
C PHE A 104 17.58 2.43 19.24
N LEU A 105 18.88 2.12 19.31
CA LEU A 105 19.57 1.65 20.51
C LEU A 105 20.13 2.74 21.44
N LYS A 106 20.10 4.02 21.06
CA LYS A 106 20.66 5.10 21.90
C LYS A 106 19.59 5.80 22.76
N MET A 107 18.34 5.37 22.65
CA MET A 107 17.16 5.96 23.32
C MET A 107 16.49 5.01 24.32
N LEU A 108 16.97 3.77 24.44
CA LEU A 108 16.63 2.77 25.47
C LEU A 108 17.82 2.62 26.41
#